data_AF-A0A4V2XF52-F1
#
_entry.id   AF-A0A4V2XF52-F1
#
_cell.length_a   1.000
_cell.length_b   1.000
_cell.length_c   1.000
_cell.angle_alpha   90.00
_cell.angle_beta   90.00
_cell.angle_gamma   90.00
#
_symmetry.space_group_name_H-M   'P 1'
#
loop_
_entity.id
_entity.type
_entity.pdbx_description
1 polymer ?
#
loop_
_entity_poly.entity_id
_entity_poly.type
_entity_poly.pdbx_seq_one_letter_code
_entity_poly.pdbx_strand_id
1 'polypeptide(L)'
;MQADTPREAFELLLAGNHRFVAGAPEHPTQDAARRAEAAPSQRPFAGLFGCSDSRLAAEIIFDRGLGDLFVVRTAGHVMAPEVIGSIEFGADVLECPLVVVLGQEACGAVGTACAALEDGTSPAGYVRDVVERVTPSVLAARDRPRGSRPWALSGTRSRPPSRCAQPQPQEHARAVGRQASKPCLIKSRGSEEVPRVA
;
A
#
# COMPACT_ATOMS: atom_id res chain seq x y z
N MET A 1 -7.88 8.24 -18.73
CA MET A 1 -6.47 8.65 -18.82
C MET A 1 -5.67 7.36 -18.90
N GLN A 2 -4.89 7.15 -19.95
CA GLN A 2 -4.20 5.89 -20.19
C GLN A 2 -2.70 6.09 -19.95
N ALA A 3 -2.06 5.18 -19.23
CA ALA A 3 -0.61 5.13 -19.09
C ALA A 3 -0.15 3.78 -19.64
N ASP A 4 0.78 3.82 -20.57
CA ASP A 4 1.23 2.64 -21.30
C ASP A 4 2.59 2.16 -20.78
N THR A 5 3.26 2.97 -19.95
CA THR A 5 4.53 2.62 -19.31
C THR A 5 4.45 2.57 -17.77
N PRO A 6 5.31 1.78 -17.11
CA PRO A 6 5.38 1.74 -15.65
C PRO A 6 5.67 3.13 -15.03
N ARG A 7 6.49 3.93 -15.71
CA ARG A 7 6.86 5.28 -15.27
C ARG A 7 5.68 6.25 -15.33
N GLU A 8 4.93 6.27 -16.42
CA GLU A 8 3.75 7.12 -16.54
C GLU A 8 2.68 6.72 -15.51
N ALA A 9 2.44 5.41 -15.35
CA ALA A 9 1.51 4.90 -14.34
C ALA A 9 1.91 5.36 -12.93
N PHE A 10 3.21 5.34 -12.63
CA PHE A 10 3.75 5.81 -11.37
C PHE A 10 3.56 7.32 -11.18
N GLU A 11 3.87 8.12 -12.19
CA GLU A 11 3.71 9.57 -12.16
C GLU A 11 2.24 9.97 -11.98
N LEU A 12 1.30 9.24 -12.57
CA LEU A 12 -0.13 9.42 -12.34
C LEU A 12 -0.51 9.18 -10.88
N LEU A 13 -0.06 8.07 -10.29
CA LEU A 13 -0.29 7.79 -8.87
C LEU A 13 0.29 8.92 -8.01
N LEU A 14 1.54 9.30 -8.25
CA LEU A 14 2.23 10.35 -7.49
C LEU A 14 1.49 11.69 -7.57
N ALA A 15 1.06 12.11 -8.77
CA ALA A 15 0.33 13.35 -8.96
C ALA A 15 -1.01 13.35 -8.18
N GLY A 16 -1.73 12.22 -8.19
CA GLY A 16 -2.97 12.11 -7.43
C GLY A 16 -2.77 12.08 -5.92
N ASN A 17 -1.71 11.42 -5.46
CA ASN A 17 -1.30 11.47 -4.06
C ASN A 17 -0.95 12.90 -3.61
N HIS A 18 -0.24 13.66 -4.43
CA HIS A 18 0.08 15.05 -4.14
C HIS A 18 -1.19 15.89 -3.96
N ARG A 19 -2.21 15.69 -4.80
CA ARG A 19 -3.51 16.37 -4.64
C ARG A 19 -4.23 15.97 -3.34
N PHE A 20 -4.23 14.68 -3.01
CA PHE A 20 -4.79 14.18 -1.76
C PHE A 20 -4.10 14.79 -0.54
N VAL A 21 -2.76 14.77 -0.51
CA VAL A 21 -1.96 15.34 0.59
C VAL A 21 -2.15 16.86 0.72
N ALA A 22 -2.30 17.56 -0.40
CA ALA A 22 -2.58 19.01 -0.42
C ALA A 22 -4.02 19.36 -0.02
N GLY A 23 -4.91 18.38 0.17
CA GLY A 23 -6.32 18.61 0.48
C GLY A 23 -7.12 19.16 -0.70
N ALA A 24 -6.67 18.95 -1.94
CA ALA A 24 -7.31 19.40 -3.17
C ALA A 24 -7.57 18.24 -4.16
N PRO A 25 -8.25 17.15 -3.75
CA PRO A 25 -8.59 16.04 -4.64
C PRO A 25 -9.59 16.49 -5.72
N GLU A 26 -9.38 16.00 -6.94
CA GLU A 26 -10.27 16.28 -8.08
C GLU A 26 -11.42 15.29 -8.16
N HIS A 27 -11.27 14.10 -7.57
CA HIS A 27 -12.22 12.98 -7.67
C HIS A 27 -12.55 12.61 -9.13
N PRO A 28 -11.52 12.34 -9.96
CA PRO A 28 -11.74 12.03 -11.36
C PRO A 28 -12.53 10.72 -11.51
N THR A 29 -13.24 10.57 -12.64
CA THR A 29 -13.78 9.27 -13.11
C THR A 29 -14.73 8.55 -12.12
N GLN A 30 -15.51 9.31 -11.35
CA GLN A 30 -16.47 8.76 -10.35
C GLN A 30 -17.95 8.94 -10.71
N ASP A 31 -18.26 9.57 -11.85
CA ASP A 31 -19.63 9.86 -12.24
C ASP A 31 -20.39 8.65 -12.83
N ALA A 32 -21.71 8.82 -13.02
CA ALA A 32 -22.58 7.78 -13.53
C ALA A 32 -22.28 7.39 -14.98
N ALA A 33 -21.82 8.33 -15.81
CA ALA A 33 -21.47 8.07 -17.20
C ALA A 33 -20.24 7.16 -17.26
N ARG A 34 -19.22 7.47 -16.44
CA ARG A 34 -18.02 6.65 -16.32
C ARG A 34 -18.33 5.25 -15.80
N ARG A 35 -19.23 5.13 -14.81
CA ARG A 35 -19.68 3.82 -14.33
C ARG A 35 -20.31 2.97 -15.44
N ALA A 36 -21.13 3.58 -16.31
CA ALA A 36 -21.74 2.87 -17.44
C ALA A 36 -20.69 2.46 -18.47
N GLU A 37 -19.68 3.30 -18.73
CA GLU A 37 -18.58 3.02 -19.65
C GLU A 37 -17.66 1.89 -19.17
N ALA A 38 -17.41 1.80 -17.86
CA ALA A 38 -16.54 0.78 -17.27
C ALA A 38 -17.24 -0.59 -17.08
N ALA A 39 -18.57 -0.66 -17.19
CA ALA A 39 -19.33 -1.89 -17.01
C ALA A 39 -18.96 -3.03 -17.98
N PRO A 40 -18.80 -2.81 -19.31
CA PRO A 40 -18.47 -3.88 -20.24
C PRO A 40 -17.00 -4.32 -20.20
N SER A 41 -16.07 -3.43 -19.80
CA SER A 41 -14.64 -3.74 -19.80
C SER A 41 -13.84 -2.78 -18.90
N GLN A 42 -12.71 -3.25 -18.38
CA GLN A 42 -11.78 -2.46 -17.58
C GLN A 42 -10.38 -2.48 -18.19
N ARG A 43 -9.68 -1.34 -18.07
CA ARG A 43 -8.26 -1.19 -18.46
C ARG A 43 -7.54 -0.33 -17.41
N PRO A 44 -7.33 -0.87 -16.19
CA PRO A 44 -6.60 -0.17 -15.15
C PRO A 44 -5.16 0.06 -15.57
N PHE A 45 -4.62 1.23 -15.25
CA PHE A 45 -3.23 1.57 -15.60
C PHE A 45 -2.23 1.11 -14.54
N ALA A 46 -2.70 0.65 -13.38
CA ALA A 46 -1.86 0.09 -12.33
C ALA A 46 -2.61 -0.96 -11.50
N GLY A 47 -1.91 -2.02 -11.14
CA GLY A 47 -2.29 -2.95 -10.08
C GLY A 47 -1.76 -2.47 -8.74
N LEU A 48 -2.58 -2.53 -7.70
CA LEU A 48 -2.20 -2.14 -6.34
C LEU A 48 -2.48 -3.27 -5.36
N PHE A 49 -1.45 -3.67 -4.63
CA PHE A 49 -1.54 -4.63 -3.54
C PHE A 49 -1.31 -3.94 -2.19
N GLY A 50 -2.38 -3.76 -1.42
CA GLY A 50 -2.37 -2.97 -0.19
C GLY A 50 -2.91 -3.70 1.03
N CYS A 51 -2.85 -3.04 2.18
CA CYS A 51 -3.46 -3.55 3.41
C CYS A 51 -4.98 -3.33 3.43
N SER A 52 -5.75 -4.25 4.01
CA SER A 52 -7.20 -4.10 4.24
C SER A 52 -7.59 -3.03 5.28
N ASP A 53 -6.62 -2.33 5.87
CA ASP A 53 -6.87 -1.24 6.83
C ASP A 53 -7.82 -0.19 6.23
N SER A 54 -8.89 0.16 6.95
CA SER A 54 -9.93 1.08 6.46
C SER A 54 -9.41 2.49 6.16
N ARG A 55 -8.24 2.87 6.69
CA ARG A 55 -7.59 4.17 6.45
C ARG A 55 -6.79 4.19 5.14
N LEU A 56 -6.59 3.04 4.50
CA LEU A 56 -5.79 2.86 3.30
C LEU A 56 -6.65 2.62 2.05
N ALA A 57 -7.61 3.51 1.79
CA ALA A 57 -8.42 3.46 0.58
C ALA A 57 -7.60 4.00 -0.61
N ALA A 58 -7.11 3.09 -1.47
CA ALA A 58 -6.13 3.39 -2.50
C ALA A 58 -6.63 4.44 -3.51
N GLU A 59 -7.85 4.30 -3.99
CA GLU A 59 -8.49 5.20 -4.94
C GLU A 59 -8.64 6.61 -4.36
N ILE A 60 -8.87 6.73 -3.05
CA ILE A 60 -8.95 8.02 -2.36
C ILE A 60 -7.55 8.63 -2.21
N ILE A 61 -6.59 7.84 -1.70
CA ILE A 61 -5.21 8.31 -1.42
C ILE A 61 -4.48 8.72 -2.70
N PHE A 62 -4.76 8.06 -3.82
CA PHE A 62 -4.17 8.37 -5.13
C PHE A 62 -5.08 9.22 -6.02
N ASP A 63 -6.20 9.72 -5.49
CA ASP A 63 -7.18 10.53 -6.20
C ASP A 63 -7.53 9.97 -7.59
N ARG A 64 -8.05 8.74 -7.58
CA ARG A 64 -8.48 7.94 -8.74
C ARG A 64 -9.95 7.57 -8.64
N GLY A 65 -10.50 7.10 -9.75
CA GLY A 65 -11.88 6.66 -9.85
C GLY A 65 -12.04 5.29 -10.49
N LEU A 66 -13.20 5.10 -11.11
CA LEU A 66 -13.64 3.80 -11.61
C LEU A 66 -12.84 3.35 -12.83
N GLY A 67 -12.26 2.16 -12.72
CA GLY A 67 -11.49 1.52 -13.79
C GLY A 67 -10.04 1.98 -13.91
N ASP A 68 -9.57 2.83 -13.00
CA ASP A 68 -8.20 3.34 -13.00
C ASP A 68 -7.19 2.35 -12.37
N LEU A 69 -7.59 1.69 -11.28
CA LEU A 69 -6.73 0.79 -10.50
C LEU A 69 -7.33 -0.62 -10.38
N PHE A 70 -6.48 -1.63 -10.45
CA PHE A 70 -6.81 -3.00 -10.07
C PHE A 70 -6.33 -3.28 -8.65
N VAL A 71 -7.25 -3.32 -7.68
CA VAL A 71 -6.90 -3.29 -6.25
C VAL A 71 -7.07 -4.66 -5.59
N VAL A 72 -5.99 -5.18 -5.00
CA VAL A 72 -5.97 -6.37 -4.17
C VAL A 72 -5.59 -5.97 -2.75
N ARG A 73 -6.38 -6.40 -1.75
CA ARG A 73 -6.13 -6.02 -0.34
C ARG A 73 -6.28 -7.19 0.61
N THR A 74 -5.26 -7.41 1.45
CA THR A 74 -5.29 -8.35 2.57
C THR A 74 -4.76 -7.68 3.84
N ALA A 75 -5.12 -8.19 5.02
CA ALA A 75 -4.57 -7.67 6.28
C ALA A 75 -3.04 -7.79 6.27
N GLY A 76 -2.32 -6.68 6.45
CA GLY A 76 -0.86 -6.65 6.38
C GLY A 76 -0.28 -6.95 4.99
N HIS A 77 -1.07 -6.83 3.92
CA HIS A 77 -0.70 -7.17 2.54
C HIS A 77 0.08 -8.51 2.49
N VAL A 78 -0.49 -9.53 3.15
CA VAL A 78 0.03 -10.90 3.15
C VAL A 78 -0.34 -11.62 1.86
N MET A 79 0.57 -12.46 1.40
CA MET A 79 0.41 -13.23 0.17
C MET A 79 -0.27 -14.57 0.45
N ALA A 80 -1.16 -14.96 -0.46
CA ALA A 80 -1.79 -16.27 -0.58
C ALA A 80 -1.92 -16.62 -2.07
N PRO A 81 -2.15 -17.88 -2.45
CA PRO A 81 -2.28 -18.28 -3.86
C PRO A 81 -3.29 -17.42 -4.64
N GLU A 82 -4.43 -17.10 -4.04
CA GLU A 82 -5.49 -16.29 -4.66
C GLU A 82 -5.07 -14.82 -4.84
N VAL A 83 -4.24 -14.30 -3.92
CA VAL A 83 -3.65 -12.95 -4.01
C VAL A 83 -2.65 -12.88 -5.16
N ILE A 84 -1.79 -13.90 -5.28
CA ILE A 84 -0.81 -14.00 -6.38
C ILE A 84 -1.55 -14.09 -7.71
N GLY A 85 -2.52 -15.00 -7.82
CA GLY A 85 -3.33 -15.14 -9.04
C GLY A 85 -4.08 -13.86 -9.40
N SER A 86 -4.53 -13.07 -8.42
CA SER A 86 -5.13 -11.76 -8.68
C SER A 86 -4.10 -10.76 -9.23
N ILE A 87 -2.89 -10.72 -8.67
CA ILE A 87 -1.82 -9.84 -9.16
C ILE A 87 -1.40 -10.24 -10.59
N GLU A 88 -1.26 -11.53 -10.86
CA GLU A 88 -0.98 -12.07 -12.20
C GLU A 88 -2.10 -11.73 -13.18
N PHE A 89 -3.37 -11.84 -12.76
CA PHE A 89 -4.50 -11.41 -13.60
C PHE A 89 -4.41 -9.92 -13.96
N GLY A 90 -4.10 -9.06 -12.99
CA GLY A 90 -3.87 -7.63 -13.26
C GLY A 90 -2.72 -7.37 -14.23
N ALA A 91 -1.58 -8.07 -14.05
CA ALA A 91 -0.38 -7.86 -14.86
C ALA A 91 -0.46 -8.46 -16.27
N ASP A 92 -1.00 -9.68 -16.39
CA ASP A 92 -0.94 -10.47 -17.61
C ASP A 92 -2.25 -10.46 -18.41
N VAL A 93 -3.41 -10.36 -17.75
CA VAL A 93 -4.73 -10.34 -18.42
C VAL A 93 -5.23 -8.92 -18.64
N LEU A 94 -5.09 -8.05 -17.63
CA LEU A 94 -5.49 -6.63 -17.73
C LEU A 94 -4.35 -5.73 -18.22
N GLU A 95 -3.16 -6.29 -18.42
CA GLU A 95 -1.98 -5.61 -18.95
C GLU A 95 -1.56 -4.37 -18.14
N CYS A 96 -1.77 -4.39 -16.81
CA CYS A 96 -1.32 -3.30 -15.94
C CYS A 96 0.21 -3.14 -16.08
N PRO A 97 0.72 -1.98 -16.54
CA PRO A 97 2.15 -1.77 -16.71
C PRO A 97 2.91 -1.71 -15.38
N LEU A 98 2.20 -1.42 -14.27
CA LEU A 98 2.77 -1.21 -12.95
C LEU A 98 2.06 -2.05 -11.88
N VAL A 99 2.82 -2.71 -11.02
CA VAL A 99 2.31 -3.29 -9.77
C VAL A 99 2.94 -2.56 -8.57
N VAL A 100 2.09 -2.04 -7.69
CA VAL A 100 2.46 -1.26 -6.52
C VAL A 100 2.11 -2.02 -5.25
N VAL A 101 3.10 -2.26 -4.37
CA VAL A 101 2.87 -2.78 -3.02
C VAL A 101 2.77 -1.61 -2.04
N LEU A 102 1.58 -1.40 -1.47
CA LEU A 102 1.26 -0.27 -0.59
C LEU A 102 1.25 -0.70 0.88
N GLY A 103 2.39 -0.44 1.54
CA GLY A 103 2.53 -0.56 2.99
C GLY A 103 1.95 0.63 3.74
N GLN A 104 1.91 0.53 5.07
CA GLN A 104 1.40 1.61 5.91
C GLN A 104 2.01 1.62 7.31
N GLU A 105 2.05 2.79 7.93
CA GLU A 105 2.40 2.90 9.35
C GLU A 105 1.34 2.26 10.25
N ALA A 106 1.71 1.91 11.48
CA ALA A 106 0.78 1.41 12.50
C ALA A 106 -0.17 0.29 11.99
N CYS A 107 0.34 -0.59 11.12
CA CYS A 107 -0.41 -1.71 10.58
C CYS A 107 -0.77 -2.70 11.70
N GLY A 108 -2.06 -3.02 11.85
CA GLY A 108 -2.54 -3.96 12.87
C GLY A 108 -1.90 -5.35 12.76
N ALA A 109 -1.76 -5.90 11.56
CA ALA A 109 -1.15 -7.22 11.36
C ALA A 109 0.32 -7.26 11.80
N VAL A 110 1.08 -6.21 11.49
CA VAL A 110 2.48 -6.05 11.95
C VAL A 110 2.54 -5.87 13.46
N GLY A 111 1.66 -5.04 14.04
CA GLY A 111 1.58 -4.85 15.49
C GLY A 111 1.29 -6.15 16.24
N THR A 112 0.32 -6.94 15.77
CA THR A 112 -0.01 -8.24 16.35
C THR A 112 1.13 -9.24 16.20
N ALA A 113 1.84 -9.26 15.07
CA ALA A 113 3.02 -10.12 14.89
C ALA A 113 4.16 -9.75 15.84
N CYS A 114 4.43 -8.45 16.05
CA CYS A 114 5.39 -7.98 17.05
C CYS A 114 5.01 -8.44 18.47
N ALA A 115 3.75 -8.28 18.85
CA ALA A 115 3.24 -8.68 20.16
C ALA A 115 3.32 -10.20 20.36
N ALA A 116 2.92 -11.00 19.35
CA ALA A 116 2.99 -12.45 19.42
C ALA A 116 4.43 -12.97 19.63
N LEU A 117 5.43 -12.30 19.04
CA LEU A 117 6.83 -12.61 19.26
C LEU A 117 7.38 -12.18 20.63
N GLU A 118 6.74 -11.21 21.29
CA GLU A 118 7.13 -10.72 22.62
C GLU A 118 6.48 -11.54 23.73
N ASP A 119 5.18 -11.79 23.60
CA ASP A 119 4.35 -12.43 24.62
C ASP A 119 4.30 -13.96 24.46
N GLY A 120 4.76 -14.49 23.32
CA GLY A 120 4.69 -15.92 22.97
C GLY A 120 3.28 -16.41 22.66
N THR A 121 2.31 -15.49 22.53
CA THR A 121 0.90 -15.81 22.27
C THR A 121 0.50 -15.45 20.84
N SER A 122 0.14 -16.44 20.03
CA SER A 122 -0.43 -16.21 18.70
C SER A 122 -1.97 -16.13 18.74
N PRO A 123 -2.59 -15.26 17.94
CA PRO A 123 -4.05 -15.23 17.82
C PRO A 123 -4.62 -16.59 17.35
N ALA A 124 -5.93 -16.78 17.53
CA ALA A 124 -6.65 -17.97 17.11
C ALA A 124 -7.28 -17.80 15.71
N GLY A 125 -7.69 -18.92 15.11
CA GLY A 125 -8.34 -18.95 13.80
C GLY A 125 -7.46 -18.38 12.67
N TYR A 126 -8.10 -17.93 11.58
CA TYR A 126 -7.41 -17.43 10.39
C TYR A 126 -6.65 -16.12 10.59
N VAL A 127 -6.78 -15.45 11.74
CA VAL A 127 -5.92 -14.31 12.08
C VAL A 127 -4.48 -14.79 12.33
N ARG A 128 -4.31 -16.02 12.84
CA ARG A 128 -3.00 -16.66 12.99
C ARG A 128 -2.26 -16.74 11.66
N ASP A 129 -2.93 -17.17 10.61
CA ASP A 129 -2.38 -17.27 9.26
C ASP A 129 -1.78 -15.96 8.75
N VAL A 130 -2.47 -14.85 9.03
CA VAL A 130 -1.97 -13.50 8.69
C VAL A 130 -0.72 -13.19 9.50
N VAL A 131 -0.76 -13.40 10.81
CA VAL A 131 0.37 -13.12 11.70
C VAL A 131 1.60 -13.94 11.31
N GLU A 132 1.44 -15.25 11.10
CA GLU A 132 2.52 -16.15 10.70
C GLU A 132 3.17 -15.73 9.38
N ARG A 133 2.39 -15.21 8.41
CA ARG A 133 2.91 -14.69 7.14
C ARG A 133 3.67 -13.37 7.30
N VAL A 134 3.34 -12.55 8.30
CA VAL A 134 4.04 -11.28 8.60
C VAL A 134 5.31 -11.52 9.42
N THR A 135 5.32 -12.52 10.30
CA THR A 135 6.40 -12.81 11.27
C THR A 135 7.81 -12.83 10.68
N PRO A 136 8.09 -13.48 9.53
CA PRO A 136 9.43 -13.49 8.94
C PRO A 136 9.96 -12.08 8.65
N SER A 137 9.10 -11.16 8.19
CA SER A 137 9.48 -9.77 7.92
C SER A 137 9.79 -8.99 9.20
N VAL A 138 9.07 -9.28 10.29
CA VAL A 138 9.33 -8.68 11.60
C VAL A 138 10.67 -9.15 12.17
N LEU A 139 10.95 -10.45 12.10
CA LEU A 139 12.23 -11.02 12.53
C LEU A 139 13.40 -10.41 11.72
N ALA A 140 13.29 -10.41 10.38
CA ALA A 140 14.30 -9.80 9.52
C ALA A 140 14.52 -8.30 9.80
N ALA A 141 13.49 -7.58 10.23
CA ALA A 141 13.61 -6.17 10.62
C ALA A 141 14.26 -5.97 11.99
N ARG A 142 14.10 -6.91 12.93
CA ARG A 142 14.75 -6.90 14.27
C ARG A 142 16.24 -7.18 14.18
N ASP A 143 16.64 -8.06 13.26
CA ASP A 143 18.05 -8.46 13.06
C ASP A 143 18.88 -7.39 12.33
N ARG A 144 18.24 -6.37 11.75
CA ARG A 144 18.96 -5.27 11.09
C ARG A 144 19.60 -4.32 12.12
N PRO A 145 20.87 -3.94 11.94
CA PRO A 145 21.55 -2.96 12.81
C PRO A 145 20.72 -1.68 12.95
N ARG A 146 20.58 -1.16 14.18
CA ARG A 146 19.95 0.14 14.41
C ARG A 146 20.82 1.23 13.76
N GLY A 147 20.38 1.73 12.60
CA GLY A 147 21.10 2.76 11.83
C GLY A 147 21.25 2.43 10.34
N SER A 148 21.15 1.16 9.95
CA SER A 148 21.15 0.74 8.54
C SER A 148 19.78 0.88 7.86
N ARG A 149 18.90 1.72 8.41
CA ARG A 149 17.54 1.94 7.91
C ARG A 149 17.63 2.74 6.61
N PRO A 150 17.29 2.16 5.43
CA PRO A 150 17.36 2.87 4.15
C PRO A 150 16.40 4.07 4.07
N TRP A 151 15.44 4.16 5.01
CA TRP A 151 14.39 5.17 5.06
C TRP A 151 14.66 6.31 6.03
N ALA A 152 15.81 6.33 6.73
CA ALA A 152 16.16 7.36 7.70
C ALA A 152 16.69 8.67 7.05
N LEU A 153 16.31 8.97 5.81
CA LEU A 153 16.71 10.17 5.09
C LEU A 153 15.57 11.22 5.12
N SER A 154 15.45 11.92 6.25
CA SER A 154 15.12 13.35 6.36
C SER A 154 14.71 13.70 7.80
N GLY A 155 15.66 14.32 8.52
CA GLY A 155 15.39 15.48 9.36
C GLY A 155 14.56 15.38 10.65
N THR A 156 13.74 14.37 10.91
CA THR A 156 12.99 14.31 12.18
C THR A 156 13.43 13.13 13.03
N ARG A 157 14.17 13.41 14.11
CA ARG A 157 14.31 12.53 15.28
C ARG A 157 12.95 12.34 15.95
N SER A 158 12.06 11.57 15.35
CA SER A 158 10.97 10.97 16.11
C SER A 158 11.54 9.72 16.78
N ARG A 159 11.63 9.79 18.11
CA ARG A 159 11.92 8.65 18.99
C ARG A 159 11.12 7.44 18.49
N PRO A 160 11.72 6.26 18.27
CA PRO A 160 10.89 5.09 17.99
C PRO A 160 9.92 4.92 19.16
N PRO A 161 8.63 4.64 18.91
CA PRO A 161 7.73 4.31 20.00
C PRO A 161 8.32 3.05 20.65
N SER A 162 8.76 3.20 21.90
CA SER A 162 9.43 2.15 22.69
C SER A 162 8.45 1.09 23.19
N ARG A 163 7.36 0.88 22.45
CA ARG A 163 6.25 -0.06 22.66
C ARG A 163 5.33 0.12 21.46
N CYS A 164 4.75 -0.95 20.95
CA CYS A 164 3.60 -0.92 20.02
C CYS A 164 2.37 -0.26 20.69
N ALA A 165 2.46 1.01 21.08
CA ALA A 165 1.35 1.78 21.61
C ALA A 165 0.61 2.40 20.42
N GLN A 166 -0.71 2.17 20.37
CA GLN A 166 -1.60 2.78 19.39
C GLN A 166 -1.64 4.32 19.58
N PRO A 167 -1.64 5.12 18.50
CA PRO A 167 -1.68 6.58 18.60
C PRO A 167 -3.09 7.11 18.95
N GLN A 168 -3.16 8.31 19.53
CA GLN A 168 -4.42 8.94 19.95
C GLN A 168 -5.21 9.55 18.76
N PRO A 169 -6.53 9.81 18.90
CA PRO A 169 -7.40 10.22 17.79
C PRO A 169 -7.00 11.52 17.06
N GLN A 170 -6.28 12.42 17.74
CA GLN A 170 -5.91 13.74 17.18
C GLN A 170 -4.60 13.66 16.36
N GLU A 171 -3.80 12.62 16.57
CA GLU A 171 -2.59 12.32 15.78
C GLU A 171 -2.94 11.58 14.48
N HIS A 172 -4.14 10.98 14.39
CA HIS A 172 -4.58 10.17 13.24
C HIS A 172 -4.68 10.96 11.93
N ALA A 173 -5.22 12.18 11.94
CA ALA A 173 -5.33 12.99 10.71
C ALA A 173 -3.96 13.41 10.15
N ARG A 174 -2.98 13.67 11.03
CA ARG A 174 -1.59 13.95 10.63
C ARG A 174 -0.82 12.69 10.22
N ALA A 175 -1.19 11.52 10.72
CA ALA A 175 -0.58 10.24 10.39
C ALA A 175 -0.98 9.76 8.99
N VAL A 176 -2.25 9.91 8.60
CA VAL A 176 -2.73 9.55 7.24
C VAL A 176 -1.97 10.32 6.16
N GLY A 177 -1.72 11.62 6.37
CA GLY A 177 -0.90 12.44 5.46
C GLY A 177 0.58 12.02 5.38
N ARG A 178 1.15 11.40 6.42
CA ARG A 178 2.51 10.81 6.41
C ARG A 178 2.56 9.39 5.84
N GLN A 179 1.45 8.66 5.94
CA GLN A 179 1.26 7.31 5.41
C GLN A 179 1.19 7.31 3.88
N ALA A 180 0.56 8.34 3.32
CA ALA A 180 0.49 8.64 1.90
C ALA A 180 1.85 9.03 1.30
N SER A 181 2.82 9.44 2.13
CA SER A 181 4.16 9.76 1.65
C SER A 181 4.96 8.47 1.41
N LYS A 182 5.07 7.54 2.37
CA LYS A 182 6.09 6.46 2.42
C LYS A 182 6.29 5.55 1.18
N PRO A 183 7.52 5.00 0.95
CA PRO A 183 7.86 4.34 -0.31
C PRO A 183 7.12 3.02 -0.51
N CYS A 184 6.34 2.96 -1.60
CA CYS A 184 5.85 1.72 -2.17
C CYS A 184 6.99 0.86 -2.74
N LEU A 185 6.88 -0.46 -2.62
CA LEU A 185 7.69 -1.37 -3.44
C LEU A 185 7.04 -1.44 -4.83
N ILE A 186 7.82 -1.19 -5.88
CA ILE A 186 7.31 -1.03 -7.24
C ILE A 186 8.00 -2.03 -8.13
N LYS A 187 7.22 -2.80 -8.87
CA LYS A 187 7.73 -3.75 -9.86
C LYS A 187 7.12 -3.41 -11.22
N SER A 188 7.99 -3.16 -12.19
CA SER A 188 7.66 -2.86 -13.59
C SER A 188 7.76 -4.11 -14.45
N ARG A 189 7.00 -4.14 -15.55
CA ARG A 189 7.22 -5.07 -16.66
C ARG A 189 8.34 -4.49 -17.54
N GLY A 190 9.42 -5.26 -17.74
CA GLY A 190 10.64 -4.78 -18.39
C GLY A 190 11.66 -4.22 -17.39
N SER A 191 12.95 -4.39 -17.66
CA SER A 191 14.10 -4.18 -16.76
C SER A 191 14.36 -2.73 -16.29
N GLU A 192 13.33 -1.89 -16.21
CA GLU A 192 13.44 -0.48 -15.81
C GLU A 192 13.05 -0.30 -14.34
N GLU A 193 14.02 0.03 -13.48
CA GLU A 193 13.77 0.30 -12.07
C GLU A 193 13.03 1.64 -11.90
N VAL A 194 11.81 1.61 -11.35
CA VAL A 194 11.00 2.82 -11.11
C VAL A 194 11.32 3.37 -9.70
N PRO A 195 11.55 4.69 -9.54
CA PRO A 195 11.84 5.28 -8.24
C PRO A 195 10.71 5.07 -7.22
N ARG A 196 11.05 5.00 -5.93
CA ARG A 196 10.08 4.80 -4.83
C ARG A 196 9.37 6.12 -4.48
N VAL A 197 8.10 6.04 -4.03
CA VAL A 197 7.33 7.21 -3.51
C VAL A 197 7.91 7.70 -2.15
N ALA A 198 7.51 8.93 -1.75
CA ALA A 198 7.78 9.77 -0.55
C ALA A 198 7.80 9.10 0.82
#